data_AF-A0A7I7L1W3-F1
#
_entry.id   AF-A0A7I7L1W3-F1
#
_cell.length_a   1.000
_cell.length_b   1.000
_cell.length_c   1.000
_cell.angle_alpha   90.00
_cell.angle_beta   90.00
_cell.angle_gamma   90.00
#
_symmetry.space_group_name_H-M   'P 1'
#
loop_
_entity.id
_entity.type
_entity.pdbx_description
1 polymer ?
#
loop_
_entity_poly.entity_id
_entity_poly.type
_entity_poly.pdbx_seq_one_letter_code
_entity_poly.pdbx_strand_id
1 'polypeptide(L)'
;MYRVDLAALAASAARIAGVGEDVATAHLTSDNRIAAAQSGWVGLSATALNIAVAEWLQASRRMLTRLGDHALELTDDGMRLAAEENERAEKLGAV
;
A
#
# COMPACT_ATOMS: atom_id res chain seq x y z
N MET A 1 -7.69 -15.68 -26.46
CA MET A 1 -7.61 -15.97 -25.00
C MET A 1 -6.34 -15.33 -24.49
N TYR A 2 -6.45 -14.32 -23.62
CA TYR A 2 -5.29 -13.64 -23.04
C TYR A 2 -4.74 -14.51 -21.91
N ARG A 3 -3.45 -14.85 -21.94
CA ARG A 3 -2.80 -15.63 -20.89
C ARG A 3 -2.20 -14.63 -19.90
N VAL A 4 -2.62 -14.70 -18.65
CA VAL A 4 -2.07 -13.82 -17.60
C VAL A 4 -0.68 -14.35 -17.24
N ASP A 5 0.31 -13.47 -17.17
CA ASP A 5 1.64 -13.82 -16.69
C ASP A 5 1.63 -13.78 -15.15
N LEU A 6 1.50 -14.95 -14.53
CA LEU A 6 1.47 -15.09 -13.07
C LEU A 6 2.77 -14.62 -12.40
N ALA A 7 3.92 -14.74 -13.08
CA ALA A 7 5.19 -14.27 -12.55
C ALA A 7 5.25 -12.73 -12.57
N ALA A 8 4.76 -12.11 -13.64
CA ALA A 8 4.62 -10.65 -13.71
C ALA A 8 3.63 -10.12 -12.66
N LEU A 9 2.55 -10.85 -12.40
CA LEU A 9 1.55 -10.50 -11.38
C LEU A 9 2.15 -10.56 -9.96
N ALA A 10 2.84 -11.66 -9.62
CA ALA A 10 3.54 -11.81 -8.35
C ALA A 10 4.62 -10.73 -8.15
N ALA A 11 5.39 -10.43 -9.20
CA ALA A 11 6.38 -9.35 -9.17
C ALA A 11 5.74 -7.98 -8.94
N SER A 12 4.56 -7.72 -9.53
CA SER A 12 3.82 -6.49 -9.31
C SER A 12 3.31 -6.38 -7.87
N ALA A 13 2.79 -7.47 -7.29
CA ALA A 13 2.37 -7.52 -5.89
C ALA A 13 3.53 -7.22 -4.93
N ALA A 14 4.67 -7.89 -5.11
CA ALA A 14 5.87 -7.65 -4.32
C ALA A 14 6.37 -6.20 -4.44
N ARG A 15 6.32 -5.62 -5.64
CA ARG A 15 6.71 -4.22 -5.86
C ARG A 15 5.76 -3.25 -5.15
N ILE A 16 4.45 -3.46 -5.21
CA ILE A 16 3.47 -2.60 -4.55
C ILE A 16 3.61 -2.67 -3.03
N ALA A 17 3.90 -3.86 -2.48
CA ALA A 17 4.18 -4.03 -1.06
C ALA A 17 5.43 -3.23 -0.64
N GLY A 18 6.53 -3.35 -1.39
CA GLY A 18 7.76 -2.58 -1.12
C GLY A 18 7.54 -1.07 -1.21
N VAL A 19 6.81 -0.59 -2.23
CA VAL A 19 6.43 0.83 -2.33
C VAL A 19 5.58 1.26 -1.14
N GLY A 20 4.68 0.40 -0.65
CA GLY A 20 3.88 0.65 0.54
C GLY A 20 4.75 0.84 1.79
N GLU A 21 5.76 -0.01 1.99
CA GLU A 21 6.72 0.10 3.10
C GLU A 21 7.56 1.37 3.03
N ASP A 22 8.05 1.73 1.83
CA ASP A 22 8.81 2.96 1.61
C ASP A 22 7.98 4.20 1.94
N VAL A 23 6.73 4.23 1.47
CA VAL A 23 5.78 5.32 1.74
C VAL A 23 5.47 5.41 3.23
N ALA A 24 5.23 4.29 3.91
CA ALA A 24 5.01 4.25 5.36
C ALA A 24 6.21 4.83 6.14
N THR A 25 7.42 4.46 5.75
CA THR A 25 8.67 4.94 6.35
C THR A 25 8.86 6.45 6.14
N ALA A 26 8.57 6.95 4.95
CA ALA A 26 8.64 8.38 4.63
C ALA A 26 7.60 9.20 5.42
N HIS A 27 6.37 8.70 5.58
CA HIS A 27 5.35 9.33 6.41
C HIS A 27 5.76 9.37 7.88
N LEU A 28 6.24 8.26 8.43
CA LEU A 28 6.72 8.20 9.82
C LEU A 28 7.89 9.17 10.07
N THR A 29 8.81 9.28 9.11
CA THR A 29 9.92 10.24 9.18
C THR A 29 9.41 11.68 9.20
N SER A 30 8.39 11.98 8.39
CA SER A 30 7.77 13.30 8.34
C SER A 30 7.06 13.62 9.66
N ASP A 31 6.30 12.67 10.21
CA ASP A 31 5.61 12.79 11.50
C ASP A 31 6.60 13.10 12.63
N ASN A 32 7.72 12.39 12.67
CA ASN A 32 8.77 12.62 13.67
C ASN A 32 9.39 14.01 13.56
N ARG A 33 9.64 14.49 12.33
CA ARG A 33 10.20 15.84 12.09
C ARG A 33 9.22 16.93 12.52
N ILE A 34 7.93 16.74 12.25
CA ILE A 34 6.87 17.66 12.68
C ILE A 34 6.80 17.71 14.21
N ALA A 35 6.75 16.54 14.87
CA ALA A 35 6.69 16.44 16.33
C ALA A 35 7.91 17.12 16.99
N ALA A 36 9.11 16.91 16.43
CA ALA A 36 10.33 17.56 16.93
C ALA A 36 10.29 19.09 16.78
N ALA A 37 9.74 19.60 15.67
CA ALA A 37 9.63 21.03 15.44
C ALA A 37 8.59 21.71 16.33
N GLN A 38 7.59 20.97 16.82
CA GLN A 38 6.39 21.49 17.48
C GLN A 38 6.67 22.37 18.71
N SER A 39 7.76 22.07 19.44
CA SER A 39 8.19 22.82 20.63
C SER A 39 8.61 24.28 20.35
N GLY A 40 8.95 24.61 19.09
CA GLY A 40 9.38 25.96 18.69
C GLY A 40 8.24 26.91 18.31
N TRP A 41 6.99 26.45 18.26
CA TRP A 41 5.86 27.22 17.74
C TRP A 41 4.97 27.71 18.88
N VAL A 42 4.45 28.94 18.75
CA VAL A 42 3.60 29.57 19.77
C VAL A 42 2.39 30.28 19.16
N GLY A 43 1.33 30.41 19.96
CA GLY A 43 0.11 31.15 19.59
C GLY A 43 -0.57 30.60 18.33
N LEU A 44 -1.02 31.51 17.44
CA LEU A 44 -1.77 31.15 16.23
C LEU A 44 -0.99 30.20 15.30
N SER A 45 0.33 30.31 15.26
CA SER A 45 1.18 29.46 14.44
C SER A 45 1.18 28.00 14.92
N ALA A 46 1.19 27.78 16.23
CA ALA A 46 1.07 26.45 16.83
C ALA A 46 -0.32 25.85 16.56
N THR A 47 -1.39 26.65 16.66
CA THR A 47 -2.74 26.20 16.32
C THR A 47 -2.87 25.79 14.86
N ALA A 48 -2.36 26.61 13.94
CA ALA A 48 -2.38 26.31 12.50
C ALA A 48 -1.58 25.04 12.18
N LEU A 49 -0.41 24.86 12.81
CA LEU A 49 0.39 23.65 12.66
C LEU A 49 -0.38 22.42 13.15
N ASN A 50 -1.02 22.48 14.32
CA ASN A 50 -1.79 21.34 14.85
C ASN A 50 -2.92 20.90 13.91
N ILE A 51 -3.61 21.86 13.28
CA ILE A 51 -4.65 21.56 12.28
C ILE A 51 -4.03 20.87 11.06
N ALA A 52 -2.97 21.44 10.48
CA ALA A 52 -2.29 20.87 9.33
C ALA A 52 -1.75 19.46 9.61
N VAL A 53 -1.24 19.22 10.82
CA VAL A 53 -0.74 17.90 11.26
C VAL A 53 -1.89 16.90 11.37
N ALA A 54 -3.04 17.29 11.93
CA ALA A 54 -4.19 16.42 12.01
C ALA A 54 -4.69 16.02 10.60
N GLU A 55 -4.75 16.97 9.67
CA GLU A 55 -5.11 16.72 8.28
C GLU A 55 -4.11 15.79 7.57
N TRP A 56 -2.81 16.06 7.75
CA TRP A 56 -1.72 15.22 7.25
C TRP A 56 -1.81 13.79 7.76
N LEU A 57 -1.97 13.58 9.07
CA LEU A 57 -2.10 12.24 9.67
C LEU A 57 -3.31 11.51 9.12
N GLN A 58 -4.43 12.22 8.95
CA GLN A 58 -5.64 11.63 8.41
C GLN A 58 -5.45 11.21 6.94
N ALA A 59 -4.84 12.07 6.11
CA ALA A 59 -4.55 11.77 4.71
C ALA A 59 -3.55 10.61 4.57
N SER A 60 -2.49 10.61 5.37
CA SER A 60 -1.44 9.58 5.38
C SER A 60 -2.02 8.21 5.73
N ARG A 61 -2.85 8.14 6.78
CA ARG A 61 -3.55 6.89 7.15
C ARG A 61 -4.43 6.37 6.03
N ARG A 62 -5.24 7.23 5.41
CA ARG A 62 -6.09 6.83 4.27
C ARG A 62 -5.27 6.31 3.10
N MET A 63 -4.15 6.94 2.78
CA MET A 63 -3.27 6.51 1.69
C MET A 63 -2.64 5.15 2.00
N LEU A 64 -2.10 4.97 3.20
CA LEU A 64 -1.49 3.71 3.62
C LEU A 64 -2.49 2.56 3.66
N THR A 65 -3.70 2.79 4.16
CA THR A 65 -4.78 1.79 4.11
C THR A 65 -5.07 1.37 2.67
N ARG A 66 -5.27 2.33 1.75
CA ARG A 66 -5.55 2.01 0.34
C ARG A 66 -4.41 1.27 -0.36
N LEU A 67 -3.16 1.59 -0.03
CA LEU A 67 -1.99 0.88 -0.56
C LEU A 67 -1.96 -0.57 -0.04
N GLY A 68 -2.23 -0.76 1.25
CA GLY A 68 -2.34 -2.09 1.86
C GLY A 68 -3.47 -2.92 1.24
N ASP A 69 -4.66 -2.35 1.12
CA ASP A 69 -5.82 -3.00 0.49
C ASP A 69 -5.50 -3.41 -0.95
N HIS A 70 -4.87 -2.52 -1.72
CA HIS A 70 -4.51 -2.81 -3.11
C HIS A 70 -3.45 -3.93 -3.23
N ALA A 71 -2.49 -3.99 -2.30
CA ALA A 71 -1.50 -5.06 -2.26
C ALA A 71 -2.15 -6.43 -1.96
N LEU A 72 -3.12 -6.44 -1.05
CA LEU A 72 -3.89 -7.65 -0.70
C LEU A 72 -4.75 -8.11 -1.87
N GLU A 73 -5.53 -7.22 -2.48
CA GLU A 73 -6.36 -7.52 -3.65
C GLU A 73 -5.54 -8.12 -4.80
N LEU A 74 -4.36 -7.54 -5.08
CA LEU A 74 -3.49 -8.03 -6.15
C LEU A 74 -2.92 -9.43 -5.85
N THR A 75 -2.65 -9.71 -4.57
CA THR A 75 -2.18 -11.03 -4.12
C THR A 75 -3.30 -12.07 -4.23
N ASP A 76 -4.50 -11.73 -3.78
CA ASP A 76 -5.67 -12.61 -3.83
C ASP A 76 -6.07 -12.95 -5.27
N ASP A 77 -6.08 -11.95 -6.15
CA ASP A 77 -6.33 -12.16 -7.58
C ASP A 77 -5.28 -13.08 -8.21
N GLY A 78 -4.01 -12.94 -7.83
CA GLY A 78 -2.94 -13.83 -8.26
C GLY A 78 -3.14 -15.28 -7.82
N MET A 79 -3.54 -15.49 -6.56
CA MET A 79 -3.84 -16.83 -6.04
C MET A 79 -5.04 -17.47 -6.75
N ARG A 80 -6.11 -16.69 -6.98
CA ARG A 80 -7.31 -17.17 -7.69
C ARG A 80 -6.99 -17.59 -9.13
N LEU A 81 -6.25 -16.76 -9.86
CA LEU A 81 -5.85 -17.07 -11.22
C LEU A 81 -4.98 -18.33 -11.31
N ALA A 82 -4.02 -18.50 -10.40
CA ALA A 82 -3.18 -19.69 -10.35
C ALA A 82 -4.00 -20.97 -10.10
N ALA A 83 -5.01 -20.91 -9.22
CA ALA A 83 -5.92 -22.02 -8.96
C ALA A 83 -6.76 -22.37 -10.20
N GLU A 84 -7.31 -21.36 -10.89
CA GLU A 84 -8.08 -21.55 -12.13
C GLU A 84 -7.23 -22.16 -13.26
N GLU A 85 -5.96 -21.76 -13.40
CA GLU A 85 -5.05 -22.35 -14.38
C GLU A 85 -4.70 -23.81 -14.05
N ASN A 86 -4.47 -24.14 -12.77
CA ASN A 86 -4.21 -25.51 -12.36
C ASN A 86 -5.41 -26.44 -12.61
N GLU A 87 -6.62 -26.01 -12.27
CA GLU A 87 -7.85 -26.78 -12.53
C GLU A 87 -8.06 -27.02 -14.03
N ARG A 88 -7.77 -26.02 -14.88
CA ARG A 88 -7.82 -26.17 -16.34
C ARG A 88 -6.78 -27.15 -16.86
N ALA A 89 -5.55 -27.10 -16.34
CA ALA A 89 -4.49 -28.01 -16.73
C ALA A 89 -4.83 -29.47 -16.37
N GLU A 90 -5.38 -29.71 -15.17
CA GLU A 90 -5.85 -31.03 -14.74
C GLU A 90 -6.96 -31.57 -15.65
N LYS A 91 -7.95 -30.74 -16.00
CA LYS A 91 -9.03 -31.13 -16.92
C LYS A 91 -8.52 -31.46 -18.32
N LEU A 92 -7.51 -30.74 -18.82
CA LEU A 92 -6.91 -30.99 -20.13
C LEU A 92 -6.01 -32.24 -20.15
N GLY A 93 -5.33 -32.56 -19.04
CA GLY A 93 -4.50 -33.75 -18.92
C GLY A 93 -5.27 -35.04 -18.67
N ALA A 94 -6.55 -34.95 -18.32
CA ALA A 94 -7.46 -36.08 -18.11
C ALA A 94 -8.21 -36.52 -19.39
N VAL A 95 -7.97 -35.88 -20.54
CA VAL A 95 -8.55 -36.19 -21.87
C VAL A 95 -7.49 -36.85 -22.75
#